data_AF-A0A0N5BS63-F1
#
_entry.id   AF-A0A0N5BS63-F1
#
_cell.length_a   1.000
_cell.length_b   1.000
_cell.length_c   1.000
_cell.angle_alpha   90.00
_cell.angle_beta   90.00
_cell.angle_gamma   90.00
#
_symmetry.space_group_name_H-M   'P 1'
#
loop_
_entity.id
_entity.type
_entity.pdbx_description
1 polymer ?
#
loop_
_entity_poly.entity_id
_entity_poly.type
_entity_poly.pdbx_seq_one_letter_code
_entity_poly.pdbx_strand_id
1 'polypeptide(L)'
;MRNSKLIERQKCGIIMNKFELADSNILIRNIKTILDDETYNKNAKIVSKRLKKRPIGSKRLLIEHIEFAAEFGRLDMLDLASRNMGMIEYYNLDIIFPVFIGFLLLVSLLSYVIYKIVRKLFTSKAKID
;
A
#
# COMPACT_ATOMS: atom_id res chain seq x y z
N MET A 1 10.47 -6.99 0.36
CA MET A 1 10.24 -8.28 1.07
C MET A 1 8.78 -8.76 1.02
N ARG A 2 8.02 -8.56 -0.07
CA ARG A 2 6.60 -8.97 -0.10
C ARG A 2 6.45 -10.49 -0.25
N ASN A 3 7.23 -11.11 -1.14
CA ASN A 3 7.19 -12.56 -1.38
C ASN A 3 7.76 -13.35 -0.19
N SER A 4 8.83 -12.86 0.43
CA SER A 4 9.43 -13.51 1.60
C SER A 4 8.48 -13.52 2.81
N LYS A 5 7.72 -12.43 3.03
CA LYS A 5 6.66 -12.37 4.05
C LYS A 5 5.55 -13.39 3.84
N LEU A 6 5.24 -13.77 2.60
CA LEU A 6 4.27 -14.83 2.33
C LEU A 6 4.77 -16.19 2.82
N ILE A 7 6.04 -16.51 2.54
CA ILE A 7 6.66 -17.77 2.95
C ILE A 7 6.77 -17.88 4.48
N GLU A 8 7.13 -16.78 5.13
CA GLU A 8 7.19 -16.69 6.60
C GLU A 8 5.81 -16.85 7.24
N ARG A 9 4.77 -16.18 6.69
CA ARG A 9 3.38 -16.35 7.15
C ARG A 9 2.90 -17.79 7.05
N GLN A 10 3.34 -18.51 6.02
CA GLN A 10 3.02 -19.93 5.84
C GLN A 10 3.92 -20.85 6.68
N LYS A 11 4.84 -20.29 7.49
CA LYS A 11 5.86 -21.03 8.25
C LYS A 11 6.57 -22.06 7.37
N CYS A 12 6.90 -21.67 6.15
CA CYS A 12 7.63 -22.49 5.17
C CYS A 12 9.10 -22.05 5.03
N GLY A 13 9.49 -20.97 5.71
CA GLY A 13 10.86 -20.47 5.75
C GLY A 13 10.98 -19.25 6.68
N ILE A 14 12.22 -18.81 6.90
CA ILE A 14 12.59 -17.68 7.74
C ILE A 14 13.12 -16.55 6.84
N ILE A 15 12.75 -15.30 7.12
CA ILE A 15 13.28 -14.14 6.41
C ILE A 15 14.57 -13.69 7.07
N MET A 16 15.58 -13.38 6.26
CA MET A 16 16.86 -12.86 6.72
C MET A 16 17.21 -11.60 5.92
N ASN A 17 17.84 -10.62 6.56
CA ASN A 17 18.31 -9.42 5.87
C ASN A 17 19.58 -9.75 5.07
N LYS A 18 19.74 -9.15 3.88
CA LYS A 18 20.95 -9.30 3.06
C LYS A 18 22.22 -8.90 3.82
N PHE A 19 22.15 -7.87 4.66
CA PHE A 19 23.31 -7.40 5.42
C PHE A 19 23.72 -8.35 6.55
N GLU A 20 22.79 -9.17 7.05
CA GLU A 20 23.07 -10.18 8.08
C GLU A 20 23.73 -11.43 7.48
N LEU A 21 23.74 -11.58 6.15
CA LEU A 21 24.29 -12.75 5.47
C LEU A 21 25.81 -12.89 5.65
N ALA A 22 26.50 -11.78 5.91
CA ALA A 22 27.93 -11.79 6.22
C ALA A 22 28.22 -12.43 7.59
N ASP A 23 27.24 -12.50 8.50
CA ASP A 23 27.37 -13.17 9.78
C ASP A 23 27.00 -14.66 9.64
N SER A 24 28.03 -15.51 9.63
CA SER A 24 27.87 -16.96 9.53
C SER A 24 27.06 -17.54 10.69
N ASN A 25 27.09 -16.93 11.87
CA ASN A 25 26.38 -17.45 13.04
C ASN A 25 24.86 -17.35 12.86
N ILE A 26 24.39 -16.20 12.35
CA ILE A 26 22.96 -15.98 12.08
C ILE A 26 22.47 -16.93 10.99
N LEU A 27 23.26 -17.10 9.92
CA LEU A 27 22.91 -18.01 8.83
C LEU A 27 22.82 -19.46 9.30
N ILE A 28 23.83 -19.96 10.02
CA ILE A 28 23.85 -21.33 10.56
C ILE A 28 22.67 -21.55 11.51
N ARG A 29 22.38 -20.58 12.39
CA ARG A 29 21.24 -20.64 13.30
C ARG A 29 19.93 -20.81 12.53
N ASN A 30 19.67 -19.97 11.53
CA ASN A 30 18.43 -20.01 10.76
C ASN A 30 18.29 -21.33 9.98
N ILE A 31 19.38 -21.86 9.41
CA ILE A 31 19.38 -23.16 8.73
C ILE A 31 19.05 -24.28 9.73
N LYS A 32 19.71 -24.32 10.89
CA LYS A 32 19.41 -25.30 11.94
C LYS A 32 17.96 -25.23 12.38
N THR A 33 17.42 -24.03 12.64
CA THR A 33 16.01 -23.87 13.00
C THR A 33 15.05 -24.47 11.97
N ILE A 34 15.32 -24.29 10.67
CA ILE A 34 14.47 -24.86 9.61
C ILE A 34 14.59 -26.39 9.51
N LEU A 35 15.78 -26.93 9.77
CA LEU A 35 16.04 -28.37 9.71
C LEU A 35 15.50 -29.12 10.94
N ASP A 36 15.63 -28.52 12.12
CA ASP A 36 15.29 -29.13 13.40
C ASP A 36 13.79 -29.00 13.73
N ASP A 37 13.13 -27.91 13.34
CA ASP A 37 11.69 -27.73 13.54
C ASP A 37 10.88 -28.36 12.39
N GLU A 38 10.27 -29.51 12.68
CA GLU A 38 9.41 -30.23 11.74
C GLU A 38 8.26 -29.39 11.17
N THR A 39 7.84 -28.32 11.85
CA THR A 39 6.77 -27.43 11.40
C THR A 39 7.03 -26.90 10.00
N TYR A 40 8.27 -26.53 9.68
CA TYR A 40 8.65 -26.02 8.37
C TYR A 40 8.46 -27.07 7.27
N ASN A 41 8.90 -28.31 7.52
CA ASN A 41 8.76 -29.43 6.59
C ASN A 41 7.28 -29.82 6.40
N LYS A 42 6.52 -29.93 7.50
CA LYS A 42 5.08 -30.25 7.46
C LYS A 42 4.31 -29.21 6.65
N ASN A 43 4.56 -27.92 6.89
CA ASN A 43 3.90 -26.85 6.16
C ASN A 43 4.30 -26.82 4.68
N ALA A 44 5.59 -27.00 4.36
CA ALA A 44 6.05 -27.09 2.97
C ALA A 44 5.35 -28.23 2.21
N LYS A 45 5.20 -29.42 2.85
CA LYS A 45 4.45 -30.55 2.28
C LYS A 45 2.97 -30.23 2.08
N ILE A 46 2.34 -29.56 3.05
CA ILE A 46 0.93 -29.14 2.95
C ILE A 46 0.74 -28.15 1.80
N VAL A 47 1.60 -27.13 1.69
CA VAL A 47 1.56 -26.14 0.60
C VAL A 47 1.75 -26.82 -0.75
N SER A 48 2.73 -27.71 -0.87
CA SER A 48 2.94 -28.52 -2.08
C SER A 48 1.69 -29.34 -2.44
N LYS A 49 1.07 -30.01 -1.47
CA LYS A 49 -0.16 -30.78 -1.68
C LYS A 49 -1.32 -29.90 -2.13
N ARG A 50 -1.48 -28.70 -1.55
CA ARG A 50 -2.51 -27.72 -1.95
C ARG A 50 -2.30 -27.24 -3.39
N LEU A 51 -1.06 -26.95 -3.78
CA LEU A 51 -0.73 -26.54 -5.15
C LEU A 51 -1.04 -27.64 -6.17
N LYS A 52 -0.70 -28.90 -5.84
CA LYS A 52 -1.00 -30.06 -6.70
C LYS A 52 -2.49 -30.38 -6.79
N LYS A 53 -3.25 -30.17 -5.70
CA LYS A 53 -4.69 -30.45 -5.62
C LYS A 53 -5.56 -29.20 -5.79
N ARG A 54 -5.06 -28.15 -6.44
CA ARG A 54 -5.86 -26.95 -6.70
C ARG A 54 -7.09 -27.35 -7.56
N PRO A 55 -8.31 -26.88 -7.22
CA PRO A 55 -9.54 -27.28 -7.92
C PRO A 55 -9.51 -27.02 -9.42
N ILE A 56 -8.88 -25.92 -9.83
CA ILE A 56 -8.70 -25.54 -11.23
C ILE A 56 -7.20 -25.53 -11.51
N GLY A 57 -6.77 -26.37 -12.44
CA GLY A 57 -5.38 -26.45 -12.88
C GLY A 57 -4.97 -25.25 -13.72
N SER A 58 -3.70 -24.85 -13.63
CA SER A 58 -3.18 -23.66 -14.33
C SER A 58 -3.35 -23.71 -15.84
N LYS A 59 -3.21 -24.90 -16.46
CA LYS A 59 -3.41 -25.09 -17.91
C LYS A 59 -4.85 -24.79 -18.32
N ARG A 60 -5.82 -25.36 -17.59
CA ARG A 60 -7.25 -25.16 -17.86
C ARG A 60 -7.62 -23.69 -17.67
N LEU A 61 -7.17 -23.08 -16.58
CA LEU A 61 -7.40 -21.67 -16.28
C LEU A 61 -6.87 -20.78 -17.42
N LEU A 62 -5.66 -21.06 -17.94
CA LEU A 62 -5.10 -20.32 -19.07
C LEU A 62 -5.97 -20.45 -20.33
N ILE A 63 -6.40 -21.68 -20.67
CA ILE A 63 -7.25 -21.92 -21.84
C ILE A 63 -8.56 -21.15 -21.71
N GLU A 64 -9.25 -21.25 -20.56
CA GLU A 64 -10.52 -20.55 -20.32
C GLU A 64 -10.36 -19.02 -20.42
N HIS A 65 -9.26 -18.45 -19.94
CA HIS A 65 -9.02 -16.99 -20.06
C HIS A 65 -8.72 -16.57 -21.50
N ILE A 66 -8.02 -17.41 -22.28
CA ILE A 66 -7.72 -17.13 -23.69
C ILE A 66 -9.01 -17.25 -24.52
N GLU A 67 -9.81 -18.29 -24.31
CA GLU A 67 -11.10 -18.48 -24.99
C GLU A 67 -12.03 -17.30 -24.69
N PHE A 68 -12.14 -16.89 -23.44
CA PHE A 68 -12.90 -15.72 -23.04
C PHE A 68 -12.39 -14.43 -23.70
N ALA A 69 -11.07 -14.23 -23.75
CA ALA A 69 -10.48 -13.07 -24.42
C ALA A 69 -10.67 -13.12 -25.96
N ALA A 70 -10.70 -14.31 -26.56
CA ALA A 70 -10.96 -14.48 -27.98
C ALA A 70 -12.43 -14.22 -28.34
N GLU A 71 -13.36 -14.60 -27.47
CA GLU A 71 -14.80 -14.41 -27.64
C GLU A 71 -15.21 -12.94 -27.46
N PHE A 72 -14.74 -12.29 -26.39
CA PHE A 72 -15.19 -10.94 -26.02
C PHE A 72 -14.19 -9.83 -26.38
N GLY A 73 -12.96 -10.18 -26.76
CA GLY A 73 -11.95 -9.19 -27.15
C GLY A 73 -11.58 -8.24 -26.00
N ARG A 74 -11.54 -6.94 -26.30
CA ARG A 74 -11.20 -5.91 -25.31
C ARG A 74 -12.41 -5.61 -24.42
N LEU A 75 -12.22 -5.80 -23.12
CA LEU A 75 -13.22 -5.50 -22.11
C LEU A 75 -12.95 -4.11 -21.54
N ASP A 76 -13.61 -3.09 -22.10
CA ASP A 76 -13.39 -1.69 -21.70
C ASP A 76 -13.67 -1.43 -20.21
N MET A 77 -14.50 -2.27 -19.55
CA MET A 77 -14.72 -2.23 -18.09
C MET A 77 -13.48 -2.63 -17.26
N LEU A 78 -12.60 -3.49 -17.79
CA LEU A 78 -11.37 -3.90 -17.12
C LEU A 78 -10.23 -2.89 -17.32
N ASP A 79 -10.37 -1.99 -18.29
CA ASP A 79 -9.42 -0.91 -18.49
C ASP A 79 -9.62 0.18 -17.45
N LEU A 80 -8.52 0.66 -16.88
CA LEU A 80 -8.56 1.77 -15.93
C LEU A 80 -8.98 3.03 -16.67
N ALA A 81 -10.10 3.64 -16.27
CA ALA A 81 -10.58 4.89 -16.89
C ALA A 81 -9.50 5.99 -16.90
N SER A 82 -8.64 5.99 -15.87
CA SER A 82 -7.47 6.86 -15.75
C SER A 82 -6.50 6.80 -16.93
N ARG A 83 -6.45 5.71 -17.70
CA ARG A 83 -5.57 5.58 -18.88
C ARG A 83 -5.84 6.68 -19.91
N ASN A 84 -7.10 7.10 -20.03
CA ASN A 84 -7.55 8.09 -21.01
C ASN A 84 -7.74 9.49 -20.41
N MET A 85 -7.46 9.67 -19.11
CA MET A 85 -7.61 10.96 -18.43
C MET A 85 -6.37 11.84 -18.65
N GLY A 86 -6.59 13.13 -18.86
CA GLY A 86 -5.50 14.12 -18.88
C GLY A 86 -4.94 14.36 -17.47
N MET A 87 -3.76 14.98 -17.37
CA MET A 87 -3.10 15.26 -16.07
C MET A 87 -3.99 16.03 -15.08
N ILE A 88 -4.85 16.93 -15.58
CA ILE A 88 -5.74 17.74 -14.75
C ILE A 88 -6.77 16.86 -14.04
N GLU A 89 -7.49 16.01 -14.78
CA GLU A 89 -8.52 15.11 -14.26
C GLU A 89 -7.89 13.97 -13.44
N TYR A 90 -6.78 13.40 -13.92
CA TYR A 90 -6.08 12.31 -13.24
C TYR A 90 -5.64 12.70 -11.82
N TYR A 91 -5.14 13.93 -11.64
CA TYR A 91 -4.76 14.46 -10.34
C TYR A 91 -5.86 15.28 -9.64
N ASN A 92 -7.06 15.39 -10.24
CA ASN A 92 -8.18 16.21 -9.73
C ASN A 92 -7.76 17.64 -9.37
N LEU A 93 -6.92 18.25 -10.21
CA LEU A 93 -6.35 19.58 -9.95
C LEU A 93 -7.44 20.67 -9.90
N ASP A 94 -8.48 20.50 -10.72
CA ASP A 94 -9.67 21.33 -10.75
C ASP A 94 -10.45 21.33 -9.43
N ILE A 95 -10.34 20.29 -8.61
CA ILE A 95 -10.94 20.21 -7.26
C ILE A 95 -9.94 20.70 -6.20
N ILE A 96 -8.68 20.29 -6.31
CA ILE A 96 -7.64 20.62 -5.31
C ILE A 96 -7.39 22.13 -5.24
N PHE A 97 -7.28 22.81 -6.39
CA PHE A 97 -6.96 24.24 -6.40
C PHE A 97 -8.03 25.11 -5.72
N PRO A 98 -9.33 25.01 -6.03
CA PRO A 98 -10.37 25.77 -5.34
C PRO A 98 -10.44 25.48 -3.84
N VAL A 99 -10.32 24.21 -3.43
CA VAL A 99 -10.36 23.83 -2.01
C VAL A 99 -9.17 24.44 -1.27
N PHE A 100 -7.96 24.36 -1.86
CA PHE A 100 -6.75 24.92 -1.26
C PHE A 100 -6.83 26.45 -1.14
N ILE A 101 -7.29 27.14 -2.19
CA ILE A 101 -7.49 28.60 -2.17
C ILE A 101 -8.54 28.99 -1.12
N GLY A 102 -9.68 28.29 -1.07
CA GLY A 102 -10.72 28.54 -0.07
C GLY A 102 -10.22 28.35 1.37
N PHE A 103 -9.41 27.31 1.60
CA PHE A 103 -8.76 27.08 2.89
C PHE A 103 -7.80 28.22 3.27
N LEU A 104 -6.95 28.68 2.34
CA LEU A 104 -6.05 29.81 2.59
C LEU A 104 -6.82 31.11 2.92
N LEU A 105 -7.90 31.39 2.20
CA LEU A 105 -8.75 32.54 2.48
C LEU A 105 -9.38 32.45 3.88
N LEU A 106 -9.89 31.28 4.26
CA LEU A 106 -10.45 31.05 5.58
C LEU A 106 -9.42 31.27 6.70
N VAL A 107 -8.21 30.72 6.55
CA VAL A 107 -7.11 30.95 7.51
C VAL A 107 -6.75 32.43 7.60
N SER A 108 -6.63 33.11 6.45
CA SER A 108 -6.31 34.54 6.42
C SER A 108 -7.39 35.37 7.13
N LEU A 109 -8.68 35.07 6.92
CA LEU A 109 -9.78 35.76 7.56
C LEU A 109 -9.77 35.55 9.08
N LEU A 110 -9.56 34.31 9.54
CA LEU A 110 -9.44 34.00 10.96
C LEU A 110 -8.27 34.75 11.60
N SER A 111 -7.10 34.76 10.95
CA SER A 111 -5.92 35.50 11.43
C SER A 111 -6.19 37.01 11.53
N TYR A 112 -6.90 37.58 10.55
CA TYR A 112 -7.28 38.99 10.55
C TYR A 112 -8.27 39.34 11.67
N VAL A 113 -9.27 38.48 11.90
CA VAL A 113 -10.22 38.63 13.01
C VAL A 113 -9.50 38.56 14.36
N ILE A 114 -8.61 37.58 14.54
CA ILE A 114 -7.79 37.46 15.75
C ILE A 114 -6.92 38.70 15.94
N TYR A 115 -6.23 39.16 14.90
CA TYR A 115 -5.41 40.38 14.94
C TYR A 115 -6.23 41.61 15.36
N LYS A 116 -7.45 41.78 14.80
CA LYS A 116 -8.34 42.88 15.16
C LYS A 116 -8.82 42.81 16.61
N ILE A 117 -9.16 41.62 17.10
CA ILE A 117 -9.55 41.39 18.50
C ILE A 117 -8.39 41.72 19.44
N VAL A 118 -7.20 41.20 19.15
CA VAL A 118 -5.97 41.48 19.91
C VAL A 118 -5.69 42.98 19.94
N ARG A 119 -5.68 43.66 18.78
CA ARG A 119 -5.47 45.11 18.71
C ARG A 119 -6.48 45.88 19.57
N LYS A 120 -7.77 45.52 19.51
CA LYS A 120 -8.83 46.16 20.30
C LYS A 120 -8.61 45.98 21.81
N LEU A 121 -8.20 44.79 22.24
CA LEU A 121 -7.86 44.49 23.65
C LEU A 121 -6.65 45.29 24.14
N PHE A 122 -5.61 45.45 23.31
CA PHE A 122 -4.42 46.22 23.67
C PHE A 122 -4.63 47.75 23.64
N THR A 123 -5.56 48.28 22.83
CA THR A 123 -5.89 49.72 22.82
C THR A 123 -6.80 50.18 23.97
N SER A 124 -7.45 49.26 24.70
CA SER A 124 -8.40 49.60 25.77
C SER A 124 -7.74 49.85 27.15
N LYS A 125 -6.40 49.79 27.26
CA LYS A 125 -5.67 50.13 28.49
C LYS A 125 -4.85 51.41 28.32
N ALA A 126 -5.54 52.54 28.23
CA ALA A 126 -5.02 53.83 28.69
C ALA A 126 -6.05 54.42 29.67
N LYS A 127 -6.10 53.86 30.89
CA LYS A 127 -6.60 54.59 32.05
C LYS A 127 -5.38 55.33 32.62
N ILE A 128 -5.34 56.64 32.40
CA ILE A 128 -4.47 57.57 33.09
C ILE A 128 -5.21 57.89 34.40
N ASP A 129 -4.53 57.71 35.54
CA ASP A 129 -4.95 58.17 36.86
C ASP A 129 -5.15 59.69 36.91
#